data_AF-A0A1U8P760-F1
#
_entry.id   AF-A0A1U8P760-F1
#
_cell.length_a   1.000
_cell.length_b   1.000
_cell.length_c   1.000
_cell.angle_alpha   90.00
_cell.angle_beta   90.00
_cell.angle_gamma   90.00
#
_symmetry.space_group_name_H-M   'P 1'
#
loop_
_entity.id
_entity.type
_entity.pdbx_description
1 polymer ?
#
loop_
_entity_poly.entity_id
_entity_poly.type
_entity_poly.pdbx_seq_one_letter_code
_entity_poly.pdbx_strand_id
1 'polypeptide(L)'
;MIAYWNWSLDELVAYDLPATFQYVYDQTGQKLHFVGHSLGTLMVMAAMSRDQLVNMLESVALLSPVAYMGHTTSLLSRVIADNFIAETLDSLGFYKFDMRNVIIIEILKVICRIPSVDCTTLLFTPFTGQNCCMKPSIMDIFLDHEPQPAAMKIVIHMCQLIRGGNTTMFDYNDSGTNLKHYGQPTPPAYNMIGITN
;
A
#
# COMPACT_ATOMS: atom_id res chain seq x y z
N MET A 1 4.84 -17.26 12.69
CA MET A 1 4.64 -15.79 12.69
C MET A 1 5.38 -15.10 11.54
N ILE A 2 6.66 -15.40 11.27
CA ILE A 2 7.42 -14.80 10.14
C ILE A 2 6.72 -15.04 8.78
N ALA A 3 6.32 -16.28 8.48
CA ALA A 3 5.67 -16.63 7.22
C ALA A 3 4.33 -15.91 6.97
N TYR A 4 3.60 -15.54 8.03
CA TYR A 4 2.31 -14.87 7.92
C TYR A 4 2.43 -13.43 7.39
N TRP A 5 3.51 -12.72 7.75
CA TRP A 5 3.75 -11.34 7.34
C TRP A 5 4.62 -11.22 6.08
N ASN A 6 4.92 -12.33 5.42
CA ASN A 6 5.77 -12.35 4.23
C ASN A 6 4.93 -12.16 2.95
N TRP A 7 4.31 -11.00 2.80
CA TRP A 7 3.53 -10.64 1.62
C TRP A 7 3.73 -9.17 1.24
N SER A 8 3.69 -8.91 -0.05
CA SER A 8 3.89 -7.61 -0.68
C SER A 8 2.71 -7.30 -1.62
N LEU A 9 2.84 -6.28 -2.47
CA LEU A 9 1.84 -5.98 -3.49
C LEU A 9 1.58 -7.19 -4.38
N ASP A 10 2.63 -7.98 -4.68
CA ASP A 10 2.55 -9.11 -5.59
C ASP A 10 1.59 -10.19 -5.09
N GLU A 11 1.64 -10.51 -3.79
CA GLU A 11 0.74 -11.48 -3.18
C GLU A 11 -0.71 -10.96 -3.15
N LEU A 12 -0.92 -9.67 -2.83
CA LEU A 12 -2.25 -9.06 -2.85
C LEU A 12 -2.88 -9.07 -4.25
N VAL A 13 -2.05 -8.83 -5.28
CA VAL A 13 -2.46 -8.85 -6.69
C VAL A 13 -2.69 -10.28 -7.18
N ALA A 14 -1.80 -11.21 -6.84
CA ALA A 14 -1.86 -12.58 -7.32
C ALA A 14 -2.96 -13.43 -6.64
N TYR A 15 -3.28 -13.15 -5.37
CA TYR A 15 -4.12 -14.01 -4.56
C TYR A 15 -5.35 -13.30 -4.00
N ASP A 16 -5.18 -12.23 -3.20
CA ASP A 16 -6.28 -11.58 -2.49
C ASP A 16 -7.34 -11.01 -3.44
N LEU A 17 -6.91 -10.26 -4.46
CA LEU A 17 -7.80 -9.65 -5.45
C LEU A 17 -8.60 -10.71 -6.23
N PRO A 18 -7.96 -11.70 -6.91
CA PRO A 18 -8.70 -12.73 -7.62
C PRO A 18 -9.64 -13.53 -6.74
N ALA A 19 -9.22 -13.92 -5.53
CA ALA A 19 -10.06 -14.68 -4.61
C ALA A 19 -11.30 -13.88 -4.18
N THR A 20 -11.12 -12.59 -3.86
CA THR A 20 -12.21 -11.70 -3.45
C THR A 20 -13.20 -11.47 -4.59
N PHE A 21 -12.69 -11.20 -5.79
CA PHE A 21 -13.51 -10.98 -6.98
C PHE A 21 -14.28 -12.23 -7.37
N GLN A 22 -13.60 -13.39 -7.40
CA GLN A 22 -14.23 -14.67 -7.72
C GLN A 22 -15.34 -14.99 -6.73
N TYR A 23 -15.10 -14.81 -5.44
CA TYR A 23 -16.13 -15.04 -4.43
C TYR A 23 -17.38 -14.19 -4.68
N VAL A 24 -17.23 -12.87 -4.87
CA VAL A 24 -18.38 -11.98 -5.10
C VAL A 24 -19.06 -12.30 -6.44
N TYR A 25 -18.29 -12.59 -7.48
CA TYR A 25 -18.81 -12.99 -8.79
C TYR A 25 -19.65 -14.28 -8.69
N ASP A 26 -19.15 -15.30 -8.00
CA ASP A 26 -19.85 -16.58 -7.81
C ASP A 26 -21.14 -16.41 -7.00
N GLN A 27 -21.15 -15.50 -6.02
CA GLN A 27 -22.34 -15.20 -5.22
C GLN A 27 -23.41 -14.41 -5.98
N THR A 28 -23.00 -13.53 -6.91
CA THR A 28 -23.92 -12.56 -7.54
C THR A 28 -24.26 -12.90 -8.99
N GLY A 29 -23.42 -13.65 -9.69
CA GLY A 29 -23.49 -13.88 -11.14
C GLY A 29 -23.25 -12.63 -11.98
N GLN A 30 -22.78 -11.54 -11.37
CA GLN A 30 -22.60 -10.23 -12.02
C GLN A 30 -21.14 -9.81 -11.99
N LYS A 31 -20.71 -9.10 -13.04
CA LYS A 31 -19.42 -8.42 -13.04
C LYS A 31 -19.43 -7.26 -12.04
N LEU A 32 -18.27 -7.00 -11.45
CA LEU A 32 -18.10 -6.07 -10.34
C LEU A 32 -17.71 -4.67 -10.82
N HIS A 33 -18.25 -3.65 -10.15
CA HIS A 33 -17.73 -2.30 -10.18
C HIS A 33 -16.78 -2.12 -8.99
N PHE A 34 -15.49 -1.87 -9.25
CA PHE A 34 -14.47 -1.73 -8.21
C PHE A 34 -14.16 -0.25 -7.95
N VAL A 35 -14.06 0.13 -6.68
CA VAL A 35 -13.59 1.46 -6.28
C VAL A 35 -12.32 1.29 -5.47
N GLY A 36 -11.18 1.69 -6.04
CA GLY A 36 -9.89 1.66 -5.37
C GLY A 36 -9.51 3.02 -4.81
N HIS A 37 -8.85 3.05 -3.65
CA HIS A 37 -8.25 4.25 -3.08
C HIS A 37 -6.77 4.02 -2.76
N SER A 38 -5.90 4.97 -3.12
CA SER A 38 -4.46 4.92 -2.82
C SER A 38 -3.82 3.57 -3.26
N LEU A 39 -3.26 2.78 -2.34
CA LEU A 39 -2.70 1.46 -2.66
C LEU A 39 -3.70 0.53 -3.38
N GLY A 40 -5.00 0.64 -3.08
CA GLY A 40 -6.03 -0.15 -3.76
C GLY A 40 -6.14 0.13 -5.26
N THR A 41 -5.80 1.35 -5.71
CA THR A 41 -5.72 1.64 -7.15
C THR A 41 -4.55 0.94 -7.79
N LEU A 42 -3.39 0.94 -7.12
CA LEU A 42 -2.19 0.27 -7.60
C LEU A 42 -2.42 -1.23 -7.72
N MET A 43 -3.07 -1.83 -6.72
CA MET A 43 -3.44 -3.25 -6.71
C MET A 43 -4.30 -3.63 -7.92
N VAL A 44 -5.41 -2.91 -8.19
CA VAL A 44 -6.28 -3.25 -9.33
C VAL A 44 -5.61 -2.99 -10.67
N MET A 45 -4.82 -1.91 -10.82
CA MET A 45 -4.05 -1.65 -12.04
C MET A 45 -2.99 -2.74 -12.28
N ALA A 46 -2.27 -3.16 -11.24
CA ALA A 46 -1.29 -4.23 -11.32
C ALA A 46 -1.94 -5.56 -11.74
N ALA A 47 -3.11 -5.90 -11.20
CA ALA A 47 -3.88 -7.07 -11.61
C ALA A 47 -4.31 -7.01 -13.09
N MET A 48 -4.87 -5.86 -13.51
CA MET A 48 -5.28 -5.65 -14.91
C MET A 48 -4.10 -5.72 -15.89
N SER A 49 -2.92 -5.22 -15.52
CA SER A 49 -1.71 -5.30 -16.34
C SER A 49 -1.20 -6.72 -16.58
N ARG A 50 -1.77 -7.70 -15.87
CA ARG A 50 -1.45 -9.13 -15.96
C ARG A 50 -2.64 -9.96 -16.46
N ASP A 51 -3.61 -9.31 -17.11
CA ASP A 51 -4.84 -9.92 -17.60
C ASP A 51 -5.64 -10.66 -16.50
N GLN A 52 -5.46 -10.26 -15.24
CA GLN A 52 -6.26 -10.76 -14.12
C GLN A 52 -7.56 -9.95 -13.99
N LEU A 53 -8.59 -10.58 -13.44
CA LEU A 53 -9.91 -9.97 -13.15
C LEU A 53 -10.74 -9.55 -14.38
N VAL A 54 -10.19 -9.59 -15.60
CA VAL A 54 -10.82 -9.06 -16.83
C VAL A 54 -12.22 -9.63 -17.10
N ASN A 55 -12.47 -10.89 -16.73
CA ASN A 55 -13.78 -11.53 -16.92
C ASN A 55 -14.80 -11.20 -15.82
N MET A 56 -14.34 -10.69 -14.67
CA MET A 56 -15.15 -10.43 -13.47
C MET A 56 -15.34 -8.94 -13.19
N LEU A 57 -14.59 -8.07 -13.85
CA LEU A 57 -14.60 -6.62 -13.64
C LEU A 57 -15.41 -5.94 -14.75
N GLU A 58 -16.35 -5.08 -14.35
CA GLU A 58 -17.17 -4.27 -15.26
C GLU A 58 -16.63 -2.85 -15.38
N SER A 59 -16.29 -2.21 -14.26
CA SER A 59 -15.67 -0.89 -14.27
C SER A 59 -14.80 -0.66 -13.03
N VAL A 60 -13.88 0.30 -13.15
CA VAL A 60 -12.97 0.68 -12.07
C VAL A 60 -13.02 2.19 -11.86
N ALA A 61 -13.22 2.63 -10.63
CA ALA A 61 -13.02 4.00 -10.19
C ALA A 61 -11.74 4.08 -9.33
N LEU A 62 -10.80 4.93 -9.74
CA LEU A 62 -9.51 5.09 -9.09
C LEU A 62 -9.48 6.42 -8.32
N LEU A 63 -9.55 6.37 -6.99
CA LEU A 63 -9.53 7.54 -6.11
C LEU A 63 -8.11 7.77 -5.58
N SER A 64 -7.53 8.94 -5.84
CA SER A 64 -6.12 9.24 -5.52
C SER A 64 -5.17 8.15 -6.06
N PRO A 65 -5.11 7.98 -7.41
CA PRO A 65 -4.42 6.85 -8.02
C PRO A 65 -2.92 6.87 -7.75
N VAL A 66 -2.42 5.76 -7.20
CA VAL A 66 -1.00 5.43 -7.11
C VAL A 66 -0.64 4.54 -8.29
N ALA A 67 0.21 5.03 -9.19
CA ALA A 67 0.79 4.26 -10.29
C ALA A 67 2.32 4.31 -10.24
N TYR A 68 2.89 5.52 -10.34
CA TYR A 68 4.33 5.78 -10.25
C TYR A 68 4.64 6.63 -9.03
N MET A 69 5.59 6.19 -8.21
CA MET A 69 5.92 6.86 -6.93
C MET A 69 7.25 7.62 -6.95
N GLY A 70 7.96 7.63 -8.09
CA GLY A 70 9.28 8.28 -8.23
C GLY A 70 9.30 9.79 -7.99
N HIS A 71 8.14 10.46 -8.04
CA HIS A 71 7.99 11.89 -7.81
C HIS A 71 7.20 12.22 -6.53
N THR A 72 7.08 11.28 -5.59
CA THR A 72 6.42 11.57 -4.32
C THR A 72 7.11 12.73 -3.59
N THR A 73 6.29 13.65 -3.06
CA THR A 73 6.72 14.84 -2.31
C THR A 73 6.59 14.65 -0.80
N SER A 74 6.08 13.49 -0.35
CA SER A 74 6.01 13.13 1.07
C SER A 74 7.42 12.98 1.63
N LEU A 75 7.83 13.94 2.48
CA LEU A 75 9.17 13.98 3.08
C LEU A 75 9.44 12.71 3.89
N LEU A 76 8.48 12.26 4.69
CA LEU A 76 8.66 11.07 5.51
C LEU A 76 8.80 9.81 4.66
N SER A 77 7.97 9.66 3.61
CA SER A 77 8.09 8.53 2.69
C SER A 77 9.44 8.51 1.97
N ARG A 78 9.95 9.67 1.56
CA ARG A 78 11.30 9.82 0.98
C ARG A 78 12.39 9.42 1.97
N VAL A 79 12.35 9.92 3.20
CA VAL A 79 13.33 9.58 4.23
C VAL A 79 13.36 8.07 4.49
N ILE A 80 12.18 7.45 4.63
CA ILE A 80 12.07 6.00 4.85
C ILE A 80 12.63 5.22 3.65
N ALA A 81 12.24 5.61 2.43
CA ALA A 81 12.63 4.92 1.22
C ALA A 81 14.13 5.08 0.92
N ASP A 82 14.63 6.31 0.84
CA ASP A 82 15.99 6.61 0.37
C ASP A 82 17.07 6.13 1.35
N ASN A 83 16.71 5.95 2.64
CA ASN A 83 17.63 5.46 3.69
C ASN A 83 17.38 3.98 4.07
N PHE A 84 16.58 3.23 3.32
CA PHE A 84 16.31 1.80 3.55
C PHE A 84 15.85 1.49 5.00
N ILE A 85 15.05 2.40 5.59
CA ILE A 85 14.62 2.29 6.99
C ILE A 85 13.71 1.06 7.16
N ALA A 86 12.79 0.84 6.22
CA ALA A 86 11.86 -0.28 6.29
C ALA A 86 12.58 -1.63 6.20
N GLU A 87 13.56 -1.75 5.30
CA GLU A 87 14.41 -2.94 5.13
C GLU A 87 15.27 -3.20 6.37
N THR A 88 15.81 -2.13 6.97
CA THR A 88 16.57 -2.24 8.21
C THR A 88 15.68 -2.76 9.34
N LEU A 89 14.47 -2.22 9.50
CA LEU A 89 13.51 -2.68 10.51
C LEU A 89 13.09 -4.14 10.28
N ASP A 90 12.83 -4.53 9.04
CA ASP A 90 12.52 -5.92 8.70
C ASP A 90 13.67 -6.88 9.07
N SER A 91 14.92 -6.50 8.78
CA SER A 91 16.11 -7.29 9.15
C SER A 91 16.32 -7.41 10.67
N LEU A 92 15.84 -6.43 11.44
CA LEU A 92 15.84 -6.44 12.91
C LEU A 92 14.66 -7.23 13.50
N GLY A 93 13.80 -7.82 12.67
CA GLY A 93 12.68 -8.67 13.08
C GLY A 93 11.32 -7.98 13.13
N PHE A 94 11.21 -6.73 12.65
CA PHE A 94 9.95 -5.99 12.60
C PHE A 94 9.18 -6.30 11.31
N TYR A 95 8.66 -7.51 11.18
CA TYR A 95 7.92 -7.97 10.00
C TYR A 95 6.50 -7.40 9.87
N LYS A 96 5.98 -6.79 10.95
CA LYS A 96 4.64 -6.20 11.02
C LYS A 96 4.79 -4.69 11.17
N PHE A 97 4.21 -3.93 10.23
CA PHE A 97 4.03 -2.49 10.38
C PHE A 97 2.70 -2.23 11.09
N ASP A 98 2.78 -1.96 12.38
CA ASP A 98 1.62 -1.73 13.24
C ASP A 98 1.81 -0.45 14.06
N MET A 99 1.06 0.59 13.70
CA MET A 99 1.06 1.84 14.45
C MET A 99 -0.01 1.85 15.56
N ARG A 100 -0.75 0.76 15.77
CA ARG A 100 -1.84 0.67 16.75
C ARG A 100 -1.41 0.21 18.13
N ASN A 101 -0.19 0.56 18.55
CA ASN A 101 0.17 0.37 19.94
C ASN A 101 -0.77 1.23 20.81
N VAL A 102 -1.53 0.59 21.70
CA VAL A 102 -2.57 1.25 22.52
C VAL A 102 -2.00 2.43 23.30
N ILE A 103 -0.77 2.32 23.81
CA ILE A 103 -0.12 3.40 24.55
C ILE A 103 0.17 4.58 23.62
N ILE A 104 0.64 4.31 22.40
CA ILE A 104 0.92 5.35 21.39
C ILE A 104 -0.38 6.04 20.96
N ILE A 105 -1.44 5.27 20.68
CA ILE A 105 -2.74 5.84 20.29
C ILE A 105 -3.29 6.76 21.38
N GLU A 106 -3.28 6.34 22.65
CA GLU A 106 -3.80 7.16 23.75
C GLU A 106 -2.98 8.44 23.95
N ILE A 107 -1.65 8.37 23.80
CA ILE A 107 -0.79 9.57 23.82
C ILE A 107 -1.14 10.50 22.65
N LEU A 108 -1.30 9.97 21.44
CA LEU A 108 -1.67 10.75 20.27
C LEU A 108 -3.03 11.44 20.47
N LYS A 109 -4.05 10.74 21.02
CA LYS A 109 -5.35 11.35 21.34
C LYS A 109 -5.23 12.51 22.31
N VAL A 110 -4.42 12.37 23.37
CA VAL A 110 -4.18 13.46 24.33
C VAL A 110 -3.55 14.67 23.63
N ILE A 111 -2.55 14.44 22.78
CA ILE A 111 -1.91 15.50 21.97
C ILE A 111 -2.92 16.16 21.02
N CYS A 112 -3.78 15.38 20.38
CA CYS A 112 -4.79 15.86 19.42
C CYS A 112 -5.93 16.67 20.03
N ARG A 113 -6.13 16.58 21.34
CA ARG A 113 -7.10 17.41 22.07
C ARG A 113 -6.54 18.77 22.48
N ILE A 114 -5.24 19.01 22.33
CA ILE A 114 -4.62 20.29 22.63
C ILE A 114 -5.02 21.30 21.53
N PRO A 115 -5.68 22.42 21.86
CA PRO A 115 -6.21 23.36 20.85
C PRO A 115 -5.17 23.96 19.89
N SER A 116 -3.90 24.04 20.31
CA SER A 116 -2.80 24.56 19.50
C SER A 116 -2.18 23.51 18.55
N VAL A 117 -2.59 22.25 18.64
CA VAL A 117 -2.07 21.16 17.83
C VAL A 117 -3.05 20.82 16.73
N ASP A 118 -2.65 21.05 15.48
CA ASP A 118 -3.38 20.51 14.34
C ASP A 118 -2.95 19.06 14.11
N CYS A 119 -3.70 18.14 14.72
CA CYS A 119 -3.43 16.72 14.54
C CYS A 119 -3.71 16.21 13.13
N THR A 120 -4.58 16.88 12.35
CA THR A 120 -4.79 16.50 10.95
C THR A 120 -3.50 16.73 10.16
N THR A 121 -2.87 17.88 10.36
CA THR A 121 -1.58 18.18 9.75
C THR A 121 -0.47 17.29 10.30
N LEU A 122 -0.39 17.10 11.62
CA LEU A 122 0.66 16.31 12.27
C LEU A 122 0.70 14.85 11.79
N LEU A 123 -0.47 14.21 11.69
CA LEU A 123 -0.58 12.79 11.43
C LEU A 123 -0.65 12.45 9.94
N PHE A 124 -1.31 13.28 9.12
CA PHE A 124 -1.58 12.94 7.73
C PHE A 124 -0.60 13.59 6.76
N THR A 125 -0.24 14.86 6.96
CA THR A 125 0.64 15.58 6.02
C THR A 125 1.96 14.86 5.74
N PRO A 126 2.62 14.21 6.73
CA PRO A 126 3.84 13.46 6.46
C PRO A 126 3.66 12.34 5.44
N PHE A 127 2.47 11.73 5.32
CA PHE A 127 2.20 10.58 4.45
C PHE A 127 1.39 10.94 3.21
N THR A 128 0.31 11.72 3.37
CA THR A 128 -0.68 12.00 2.32
C THR A 128 -0.63 13.43 1.79
N GLY A 129 0.23 14.29 2.36
CA GLY A 129 0.28 15.71 2.03
C GLY A 129 -0.82 16.53 2.72
N GLN A 130 -0.86 17.84 2.41
CA GLN A 130 -1.77 18.78 3.06
C GLN A 130 -3.24 18.36 2.91
N ASN A 131 -3.97 18.43 4.03
CA ASN A 131 -5.38 18.06 4.09
C ASN A 131 -6.23 19.31 4.36
N CYS A 132 -7.16 19.62 3.45
CA CYS A 132 -8.09 20.76 3.57
C CYS A 132 -9.38 20.44 4.32
N CYS A 133 -9.70 19.16 4.43
CA CYS A 133 -11.09 18.72 4.38
C CYS A 133 -11.42 17.72 5.50
N MET A 134 -10.42 17.18 6.18
CA MET A 134 -10.59 16.42 7.40
C MET A 134 -10.87 17.35 8.57
N LYS A 135 -12.00 17.13 9.25
CA LYS A 135 -12.36 17.90 10.44
C LYS A 135 -11.62 17.33 11.66
N PRO A 136 -11.07 18.19 12.55
CA PRO A 136 -10.45 17.74 13.79
C PRO A 136 -11.38 16.88 14.66
N SER A 137 -12.69 17.12 14.59
CA SER A 137 -13.70 16.36 15.35
C SER A 137 -13.79 14.87 14.98
N ILE A 138 -13.27 14.46 13.82
CA ILE A 138 -13.25 13.05 13.38
C ILE A 138 -11.94 12.34 13.80
N MET A 139 -10.94 13.07 14.28
CA MET A 139 -9.61 12.52 14.59
C MET A 139 -9.64 11.40 15.63
N ASP A 140 -10.41 11.58 16.70
CA ASP A 140 -10.51 10.57 17.77
C ASP A 140 -11.08 9.25 17.20
N ILE A 141 -12.14 9.32 16.39
CA ILE A 141 -12.75 8.16 15.72
C ILE A 141 -11.78 7.54 14.70
N PHE A 142 -11.06 8.38 13.95
CA PHE A 142 -10.07 7.90 13.00
C PHE A 142 -8.99 7.07 13.72
N LEU A 143 -8.40 7.58 14.80
CA LEU A 143 -7.36 6.90 15.57
C LEU A 143 -7.85 5.61 16.24
N ASP A 144 -9.15 5.49 16.51
CA ASP A 144 -9.75 4.26 17.02
C ASP A 144 -9.75 3.13 15.99
N HIS A 145 -9.78 3.44 14.69
CA HIS A 145 -9.91 2.45 13.62
C HIS A 145 -8.72 2.40 12.67
N GLU A 146 -7.93 3.45 12.57
CA GLU A 146 -6.83 3.59 11.62
C GLU A 146 -5.56 4.09 12.31
N PRO A 147 -4.38 3.83 11.73
CA PRO A 147 -4.14 2.98 10.56
C PRO A 147 -4.20 1.49 10.90
N GLN A 148 -4.77 0.66 10.02
CA GLN A 148 -4.73 -0.80 10.18
C GLN A 148 -3.32 -1.39 9.92
N PRO A 149 -2.95 -2.50 10.60
CA PRO A 149 -1.63 -3.09 10.43
C PRO A 149 -1.42 -3.70 9.05
N ALA A 150 -0.17 -3.70 8.58
CA ALA A 150 0.23 -4.32 7.33
C ALA A 150 1.55 -5.11 7.50
N ALA A 151 1.90 -5.94 6.51
CA ALA A 151 3.23 -6.54 6.44
C ALA A 151 4.29 -5.46 6.21
N MET A 152 5.44 -5.55 6.87
CA MET A 152 6.57 -4.65 6.58
C MET A 152 7.01 -4.76 5.12
N LYS A 153 6.86 -5.95 4.52
CA LYS A 153 7.20 -6.20 3.12
C LYS A 153 6.39 -5.37 2.12
N ILE A 154 5.13 -4.96 2.40
CA ILE A 154 4.42 -3.99 1.54
C ILE A 154 5.03 -2.59 1.65
N VAL A 155 5.48 -2.20 2.85
CA VAL A 155 6.15 -0.90 3.08
C VAL A 155 7.48 -0.86 2.33
N ILE A 156 8.25 -1.95 2.39
CA ILE A 156 9.48 -2.11 1.60
C ILE A 156 9.17 -2.03 0.11
N HIS A 157 8.12 -2.72 -0.36
CA HIS A 157 7.72 -2.65 -1.77
C HIS A 157 7.43 -1.19 -2.18
N MET A 158 6.65 -0.45 -1.40
CA MET A 158 6.39 0.97 -1.69
C MET A 158 7.69 1.80 -1.71
N CYS A 159 8.64 1.53 -0.82
CA CYS A 159 9.96 2.17 -0.83
C CYS A 159 10.75 1.86 -2.11
N GLN A 160 10.68 0.63 -2.61
CA GLN A 160 11.28 0.25 -3.90
C GLN A 160 10.67 1.03 -5.06
N LEU A 161 9.34 1.19 -5.08
CA LEU A 161 8.65 1.97 -6.11
C LEU A 161 9.02 3.47 -6.05
N ILE A 162 9.23 4.02 -4.85
CA ILE A 162 9.70 5.40 -4.66
C ILE A 162 11.11 5.59 -5.21
N ARG A 163 12.04 4.67 -4.88
CA ARG A 163 13.43 4.76 -5.32
C ARG A 163 13.59 4.47 -6.81
N GLY A 164 12.92 3.44 -7.31
CA GLY A 164 13.02 2.98 -8.69
C GLY A 164 12.21 3.84 -9.68
N GLY A 165 11.17 4.52 -9.21
CA GLY A 165 10.32 5.40 -10.01
C GLY A 165 9.36 4.69 -10.97
N ASN A 166 9.63 3.43 -11.29
CA ASN A 166 8.77 2.56 -12.09
C ASN A 166 7.93 1.63 -11.22
N THR A 167 6.82 1.15 -11.78
CA THR A 167 5.96 0.17 -11.13
C THR A 167 6.44 -1.24 -11.45
N THR A 168 7.12 -1.88 -10.50
CA THR A 168 7.66 -3.24 -10.65
C THR A 168 7.10 -4.19 -9.61
N MET A 169 7.31 -5.48 -9.82
CA MET A 169 7.17 -6.48 -8.76
C MET A 169 8.23 -6.27 -7.66
N PHE A 170 8.08 -6.99 -6.55
CA PHE A 170 8.93 -6.85 -5.36
C PHE A 170 10.37 -7.25 -5.68
N ASP A 171 11.33 -6.38 -5.39
CA ASP A 171 12.75 -6.74 -5.48
C ASP A 171 13.21 -7.44 -4.20
N TYR A 172 13.76 -8.64 -4.31
CA TYR A 172 14.35 -9.32 -3.16
C TYR A 172 15.75 -8.79 -2.78
N ASN A 173 16.26 -7.78 -3.50
CA ASN A 173 17.60 -7.22 -3.38
C ASN A 173 18.72 -8.27 -3.52
N ASP A 174 18.38 -9.41 -4.12
CA ASP A 174 19.28 -10.53 -4.38
C ASP A 174 18.90 -11.16 -5.72
N SER A 175 19.81 -11.09 -6.70
CA SER A 175 19.56 -11.56 -8.06
C SER A 175 19.23 -13.05 -8.10
N GLY A 176 19.80 -13.87 -7.20
CA GLY A 176 19.52 -15.31 -7.13
C GLY A 176 18.10 -15.59 -6.65
N THR A 177 17.61 -14.80 -5.70
CA THR A 177 16.25 -14.88 -5.16
C THR A 177 15.23 -14.37 -6.16
N ASN A 178 15.50 -13.25 -6.83
CA ASN A 178 14.70 -12.77 -7.96
C ASN A 178 14.62 -13.83 -9.07
N LEU A 179 15.74 -14.49 -9.40
CA LEU A 179 15.76 -15.55 -10.41
C LEU A 179 14.87 -16.74 -10.01
N LYS A 180 14.87 -17.13 -8.72
CA LYS A 180 13.99 -18.19 -8.21
C LYS A 180 12.51 -17.80 -8.24
N HIS A 181 12.19 -16.53 -7.99
CA HIS A 181 10.81 -16.04 -7.94
C HIS A 181 10.23 -15.72 -9.33
N TYR A 182 11.02 -15.12 -10.22
CA TYR A 182 10.55 -14.55 -11.48
C TYR A 182 11.14 -15.21 -12.73
N GLY A 183 12.14 -16.09 -12.58
CA GLY A 183 12.89 -16.63 -13.72
C GLY A 183 13.85 -15.63 -14.36
N GLN A 184 14.02 -14.44 -13.77
CA GLN A 184 14.93 -13.38 -14.20
C GLN A 184 15.58 -12.68 -13.00
N PRO A 185 16.80 -12.11 -13.15
CA PRO A 185 17.55 -11.55 -12.01
C PRO A 185 16.99 -10.23 -11.46
N THR A 186 16.12 -9.56 -12.21
CA THR A 186 15.46 -8.30 -11.82
C THR A 186 13.95 -8.48 -11.76
N PRO A 187 13.23 -7.78 -10.87
CA PRO A 187 11.77 -7.87 -10.84
C PRO A 187 11.16 -7.36 -12.15
N PRO A 188 10.18 -8.07 -12.73
CA PRO A 188 9.48 -7.60 -13.92
C PRO A 188 8.61 -6.37 -13.60
N ALA A 189 8.35 -5.55 -14.62
CA ALA A 189 7.47 -4.38 -14.51
C ALA A 189 6.00 -4.76 -14.64
N TYR A 190 5.13 -4.05 -13.92
CA TYR A 190 3.69 -4.04 -14.20
C TYR A 190 3.43 -3.14 -15.41
N ASN A 191 2.96 -3.72 -16.52
CA ASN A 191 2.80 -2.98 -17.77
C ASN A 191 1.52 -2.12 -17.76
N MET A 192 1.61 -0.94 -17.15
CA MET A 192 0.48 -0.02 -17.02
C MET A 192 -0.02 0.53 -18.37
N ILE A 193 0.83 0.55 -19.41
CA ILE A 193 0.45 1.01 -20.76
C ILE A 193 -0.52 0.01 -21.43
N GLY A 194 -0.43 -1.27 -21.07
CA GLY A 194 -1.27 -2.32 -21.62
C GLY A 194 -2.71 -2.35 -21.09
N ILE A 195 -3.02 -1.55 -20.06
CA ILE A 195 -4.37 -1.49 -19.47
C ILE A 195 -5.28 -0.73 -20.44
N THR A 196 -6.23 -1.45 -21.05
CA THR A 196 -7.22 -0.86 -21.97
C THR A 196 -8.34 -0.16 -21.20
N ASN A 197 -8.82 0.97 -21.73
CA ASN A 197 -10.04 1.65 -21.27
C ASN A 197 -11.31 0.86 -21.60
#